data_AF-A0AAV9U2I0-F1
#
_entry.id   AF-A0AAV9U2I0-F1
#
_cell.length_a   1.000
_cell.length_b   1.000
_cell.length_c   1.000
_cell.angle_alpha   90.00
_cell.angle_beta   90.00
_cell.angle_gamma   90.00
#
_symmetry.space_group_name_H-M   'P 1'
#
loop_
_entity.id
_entity.type
_entity.pdbx_description
1 polymer ?
#
loop_
_entity_poly.entity_id
_entity_poly.type
_entity_poly.pdbx_seq_one_letter_code
_entity_poly.pdbx_strand_id
1 'polypeptide(L)'
;MDWLKVAQQFMTGVVNAMTEPRYQVQGVGWLTEAHAALDVPQLSKGGVEAASADSQSSASPDLGMVFTANVFGHYYLIHEIMTTLHAHRGQEDEASRVIWIGSIDSNPHGFDIKDIQGIKSTTPYQSSKTLTDILVLGHQLPQTEKQYRAYVSTATGHQRSDTSIGETIAPVFLVAHPGIISTTIVALPWWQTHGKILGFWLCKALGSPWHCIDPYIGANAPVWLALSPHVEMAKGTKWGSGSGWRDTELIIETKVDIDVARYSEEVWAEMERLRSFWKSRLDSRA
;
A
#
# COMPACT_ATOMS: atom_id res chain seq x y z
N MET A 1 15.62 -3.72 17.31
CA MET A 1 14.95 -5.04 17.46
C MET A 1 14.64 -5.25 18.93
N ASP A 2 13.51 -5.85 19.24
CA ASP A 2 13.16 -6.32 20.58
C ASP A 2 13.64 -7.78 20.74
N TRP A 3 14.80 -7.97 21.37
CA TRP A 3 15.43 -9.28 21.49
C TRP A 3 14.65 -10.28 22.35
N LEU A 4 13.82 -9.81 23.28
CA LEU A 4 12.95 -10.69 24.06
C LEU A 4 11.85 -11.28 23.16
N LYS A 5 11.23 -10.43 22.34
CA LYS A 5 10.25 -10.89 21.34
C LYS A 5 10.87 -11.77 20.26
N VAL A 6 12.13 -11.53 19.88
CA VAL A 6 12.88 -12.44 18.99
C VAL A 6 12.91 -13.84 19.61
N ALA A 7 13.43 -13.95 20.83
CA ALA A 7 13.54 -15.25 21.49
C ALA A 7 12.17 -15.95 21.62
N GLN A 8 11.14 -15.21 22.04
CA GLN A 8 9.78 -15.73 22.17
C GLN A 8 9.21 -16.23 20.83
N GLN A 9 9.30 -15.44 19.77
CA GLN A 9 8.69 -15.81 18.48
C GLN A 9 9.42 -16.99 17.83
N PHE A 10 10.76 -17.03 17.91
CA PHE A 10 11.55 -18.15 17.40
C PHE A 10 11.30 -19.45 18.17
N MET A 11 10.98 -19.40 19.47
CA MET A 11 10.55 -20.58 20.23
C MET A 11 9.19 -21.11 19.77
N THR A 12 8.28 -20.24 19.33
CA THR A 12 6.95 -20.65 18.86
C THR A 12 6.92 -21.16 17.41
N GLY A 13 7.90 -20.77 16.59
CA GLY A 13 8.03 -21.27 15.22
C GLY A 13 8.91 -20.39 14.35
N VAL A 14 9.99 -20.97 13.82
CA VAL A 14 10.98 -20.26 12.99
C VAL A 14 10.36 -19.65 11.73
N VAL A 15 9.48 -20.40 11.04
CA VAL A 15 8.85 -19.91 9.80
C VAL A 15 7.96 -18.70 10.07
N ASN A 16 7.12 -18.72 11.10
CA ASN A 16 6.30 -17.56 11.45
C ASN A 16 7.16 -16.37 11.90
N ALA A 17 8.19 -16.61 12.71
CA ALA A 17 9.11 -15.56 13.18
C ALA A 17 9.86 -14.85 12.04
N MET A 18 10.07 -15.53 10.92
CA MET A 18 10.75 -14.98 9.74
C MET A 18 9.78 -14.46 8.68
N THR A 19 8.50 -14.86 8.73
CA THR A 19 7.45 -14.42 7.79
C THR A 19 6.74 -13.16 8.27
N GLU A 20 6.37 -13.12 9.55
CA GLU A 20 5.64 -12.03 10.20
C GLU A 20 6.38 -11.59 11.48
N PRO A 21 7.56 -10.96 11.35
CA PRO A 21 8.43 -10.65 12.48
C PRO A 21 7.84 -9.56 13.38
N ARG A 22 7.39 -9.94 14.59
CA ARG A 22 6.76 -9.02 15.59
C ARG A 22 7.76 -8.31 16.50
N TYR A 23 9.05 -8.60 16.31
CA TYR A 23 10.17 -8.04 17.07
C TYR A 23 10.84 -6.85 16.36
N GLN A 24 10.33 -6.46 15.20
CA GLN A 24 10.77 -5.27 14.50
C GLN A 24 10.35 -4.02 15.27
N VAL A 25 11.27 -3.08 15.43
CA VAL A 25 10.99 -1.76 16.02
C VAL A 25 11.05 -0.77 14.88
N GLN A 26 9.98 -0.02 14.68
CA GLN A 26 9.84 0.98 13.63
C GLN A 26 9.77 2.38 14.25
N GLY A 27 10.12 3.39 13.46
CA GLY A 27 9.96 4.78 13.86
C GLY A 27 8.49 5.17 13.96
N VAL A 28 8.15 5.98 14.97
CA VAL A 28 6.80 6.48 15.21
C VAL A 28 6.79 8.00 15.04
N GLY A 29 5.74 8.55 14.45
CA GLY A 29 5.55 10.00 14.30
C GLY A 29 6.44 10.63 13.24
N TRP A 30 6.91 9.86 12.25
CA TRP A 30 7.70 10.38 11.15
C TRP A 30 6.82 11.12 10.14
N LEU A 31 7.12 12.40 9.94
CA LEU A 31 6.44 13.29 8.99
C LEU A 31 7.36 13.59 7.80
N THR A 32 6.77 13.95 6.66
CA THR A 32 7.54 14.36 5.48
C THR A 32 8.24 15.71 5.70
N GLU A 33 9.42 15.89 5.09
CA GLU A 33 10.12 17.18 5.08
C GLU A 33 9.33 18.27 4.35
N ALA A 34 8.38 17.88 3.49
CA ALA A 34 7.41 18.78 2.90
C ALA A 34 6.64 19.60 3.96
N HIS A 35 6.44 19.09 5.18
CA HIS A 35 5.88 19.89 6.27
C HIS A 35 6.75 21.09 6.65
N ALA A 36 8.07 20.91 6.68
CA ALA A 36 9.02 21.97 7.00
C ALA A 36 9.21 22.93 5.82
N ALA A 37 9.25 22.43 4.58
CA ALA A 37 9.42 23.25 3.39
C ALA A 37 8.15 24.00 2.96
N LEU A 38 6.96 23.50 3.33
CA LEU A 38 5.68 24.13 2.99
C LEU A 38 5.19 25.12 4.07
N ASP A 39 5.99 25.43 5.09
CA ASP A 39 5.64 26.37 6.18
C ASP A 39 4.26 26.05 6.79
N VAL A 40 3.99 24.76 6.96
CA VAL A 40 2.72 24.25 7.50
C VAL A 40 2.80 24.28 9.02
N PRO A 41 1.88 24.96 9.73
CA PRO A 41 1.86 24.93 11.18
C PRO A 41 1.74 23.49 11.69
N GLN A 42 2.71 23.04 12.49
CA GLN A 42 2.66 21.72 13.11
C GLN A 42 1.53 21.65 14.14
N LEU A 43 0.82 20.52 14.21
CA LEU A 43 0.01 20.20 15.38
C LEU A 43 0.98 19.93 16.54
N SER A 44 1.05 20.84 17.50
CA SER A 44 2.05 20.83 18.56
C SER A 44 2.11 19.49 19.31
N LYS A 45 3.30 18.89 19.38
CA LYS A 45 3.62 17.83 20.34
C LYS A 45 3.63 18.43 21.75
N GLY A 46 2.53 18.28 22.48
CA GLY A 46 2.53 18.52 23.93
C GLY A 46 1.16 18.85 24.52
N GLY A 47 0.74 18.05 25.50
CA GLY A 47 -0.23 18.47 26.51
C GLY A 47 -1.67 18.05 26.27
N VAL A 48 -2.13 17.10 27.09
CA VAL A 48 -3.53 17.05 27.50
C VAL A 48 -3.78 18.33 28.29
N GLU A 49 -4.35 19.36 27.68
CA GLU A 49 -5.07 20.40 28.40
C GLU A 49 -6.03 21.11 27.45
N ALA A 50 -7.25 21.31 27.95
CA ALA A 50 -8.44 21.69 27.22
C ALA A 50 -8.26 22.98 26.41
N ALA A 51 -8.34 22.87 25.08
CA ALA A 51 -8.53 24.01 24.20
C ALA A 51 -10.02 24.15 23.88
N SER A 52 -10.57 25.25 24.38
CA SER A 52 -11.90 25.78 24.12
C SER A 52 -12.25 25.86 22.63
N ALA A 53 -13.51 25.55 22.32
CA ALA A 53 -14.14 25.79 21.03
C ALA A 53 -14.18 27.29 20.73
N ASP A 54 -13.30 27.76 19.84
CA ASP A 54 -13.55 28.83 18.85
C ASP A 54 -12.20 29.32 18.27
N SER A 55 -11.66 28.52 17.35
CA SER A 55 -10.76 29.01 16.29
C SER A 55 -10.60 27.91 15.25
N GLN A 56 -11.36 27.99 14.15
CA GLN A 56 -11.07 27.27 12.90
C GLN A 56 -9.76 27.81 12.32
N SER A 57 -8.64 27.37 12.88
CA SER A 57 -7.32 27.70 12.38
C SER A 57 -6.97 26.79 11.20
N SER A 58 -6.40 27.40 10.18
CA SER A 58 -5.98 26.89 8.88
C SER A 58 -4.79 25.91 8.95
N ALA A 59 -4.79 24.97 9.89
CA ALA A 59 -3.75 23.95 10.00
C ALA A 59 -3.93 22.89 8.91
N SER A 60 -2.88 22.64 8.11
CA SER A 60 -2.90 21.50 7.19
C SER A 60 -2.78 20.20 7.98
N PRO A 61 -3.44 19.11 7.56
CA PRO A 61 -3.20 17.81 8.16
C PRO A 61 -1.72 17.45 7.99
N ASP A 62 -1.14 16.91 9.06
CA ASP A 62 0.17 16.27 9.01
C ASP A 62 0.24 15.26 7.86
N LEU A 63 1.42 15.07 7.27
CA LEU A 63 1.65 14.12 6.18
C LEU A 63 2.70 13.09 6.62
N GLY A 64 2.23 11.90 6.96
CA GLY A 64 3.04 10.79 7.45
C GLY A 64 4.03 10.30 6.40
N MET A 65 5.30 10.14 6.78
CA MET A 65 6.39 9.80 5.87
C MET A 65 6.19 8.44 5.20
N VAL A 66 5.92 7.39 5.99
CA VAL A 66 5.76 6.01 5.49
C VAL A 66 4.51 5.88 4.62
N PHE A 67 3.40 6.49 5.04
CA PHE A 67 2.16 6.56 4.26
C PHE A 67 2.36 7.27 2.92
N THR A 68 3.07 8.39 2.91
CA THR A 68 3.36 9.14 1.68
C THR A 68 4.21 8.33 0.72
N ALA A 69 5.28 7.72 1.23
CA ALA A 69 6.20 6.92 0.44
C ALA A 69 5.54 5.66 -0.14
N ASN A 70 4.70 4.98 0.64
CA ASN A 70 4.18 3.66 0.26
C ASN A 70 2.80 3.70 -0.40
N VAL A 71 1.98 4.72 -0.15
CA VAL A 71 0.57 4.74 -0.56
C VAL A 71 0.18 6.06 -1.21
N PHE A 72 0.21 7.16 -0.45
CA PHE A 72 -0.44 8.41 -0.88
C PHE A 72 0.26 9.09 -2.05
N GLY A 73 1.59 9.08 -2.10
CA GLY A 73 2.33 9.62 -3.24
C GLY A 73 1.98 8.87 -4.54
N HIS A 74 1.86 7.56 -4.48
CA HIS A 74 1.44 6.73 -5.62
C HIS A 74 -0.03 6.97 -5.99
N TYR A 75 -0.94 7.03 -5.01
CA TYR A 75 -2.35 7.34 -5.22
C TYR A 75 -2.52 8.71 -5.91
N TYR A 76 -1.81 9.72 -5.42
CA TYR A 76 -1.84 11.05 -6.02
C TYR A 76 -1.30 11.03 -7.45
N LEU A 77 -0.11 10.44 -7.66
CA LEU A 77 0.52 10.33 -8.98
C LEU A 77 -0.38 9.65 -10.01
N ILE A 78 -0.98 8.51 -9.65
CA ILE A 78 -1.85 7.73 -10.53
C ILE A 78 -3.05 8.58 -11.01
N HIS A 79 -3.64 9.39 -10.12
CA HIS A 79 -4.72 10.30 -10.52
C HIS A 79 -4.25 11.39 -11.49
N GLU A 80 -3.08 11.99 -11.25
CA GLU A 80 -2.55 13.04 -12.14
C GLU A 80 -2.25 12.53 -13.55
N ILE A 81 -1.90 11.25 -13.71
CA ILE A 81 -1.68 10.62 -15.01
C ILE A 81 -2.88 9.82 -15.53
N MET A 82 -4.05 9.93 -14.88
CA MET A 82 -5.21 9.07 -15.13
C MET A 82 -5.66 9.08 -16.59
N THR A 83 -5.60 10.25 -17.25
CA THR A 83 -5.93 10.39 -18.67
C THR A 83 -5.08 9.51 -19.58
N THR A 84 -3.80 9.33 -19.25
CA THR A 84 -2.86 8.50 -20.02
C THR A 84 -3.05 7.00 -19.75
N LEU A 85 -3.63 6.65 -18.60
CA LEU A 85 -3.91 5.25 -18.24
C LEU A 85 -5.19 4.72 -18.90
N HIS A 86 -6.07 5.59 -19.38
CA HIS A 86 -7.30 5.17 -20.05
C HIS A 86 -7.01 4.59 -21.44
N ALA A 87 -7.59 3.43 -21.73
CA ALA A 87 -7.62 2.89 -23.09
C ALA A 87 -8.81 3.46 -23.86
N HIS A 88 -8.76 3.43 -25.20
CA HIS A 88 -9.91 3.78 -26.03
C HIS A 88 -10.99 2.71 -25.94
N ARG A 89 -12.25 3.11 -26.05
CA ARG A 89 -13.39 2.18 -26.10
C ARG A 89 -13.21 1.17 -27.24
N GLY A 90 -13.49 -0.10 -26.96
CA GLY A 90 -13.34 -1.20 -27.92
C GLY A 90 -11.96 -1.87 -27.87
N GLN A 91 -11.04 -1.36 -27.05
CA GLN A 91 -9.73 -1.98 -26.77
C GLN A 91 -9.65 -2.42 -25.31
N GLU A 92 -10.64 -3.21 -24.86
CA GLU A 92 -10.70 -3.74 -23.48
C GLU A 92 -9.45 -4.53 -23.11
N ASP A 93 -8.90 -5.28 -24.06
CA ASP A 93 -7.64 -6.03 -23.90
C ASP A 93 -6.41 -5.12 -23.70
N GLU A 94 -6.50 -3.84 -24.06
CA GLU A 94 -5.43 -2.84 -23.91
C GLU A 94 -5.61 -1.94 -22.68
N ALA A 95 -6.62 -2.20 -21.83
CA ALA A 95 -6.80 -1.43 -20.60
C ALA A 95 -5.55 -1.48 -19.72
N SER A 96 -5.04 -0.31 -19.32
CA SER A 96 -3.85 -0.21 -18.47
C SER A 96 -4.05 -0.94 -17.15
N ARG A 97 -2.97 -1.53 -16.64
CA ARG A 97 -2.98 -2.26 -15.37
C ARG A 97 -2.10 -1.53 -14.36
N VAL A 98 -2.70 -1.16 -13.24
CA VAL A 98 -1.98 -0.58 -12.09
C VAL A 98 -1.80 -1.67 -11.05
N ILE A 99 -0.57 -2.16 -10.91
CA ILE A 99 -0.23 -3.24 -9.99
C ILE A 99 0.38 -2.63 -8.73
N TRP A 100 -0.38 -2.68 -7.65
CA TRP A 100 0.06 -2.24 -6.34
C TRP A 100 0.87 -3.32 -5.63
N ILE A 101 2.04 -2.94 -5.12
CA ILE A 101 2.92 -3.86 -4.39
C ILE A 101 2.60 -3.81 -2.89
N GLY A 102 1.76 -4.74 -2.47
CA GLY A 102 1.46 -5.03 -1.06
C GLY A 102 2.60 -5.79 -0.36
N SER A 103 2.28 -6.42 0.76
CA SER A 103 3.24 -7.27 1.51
C SER A 103 2.54 -8.49 2.09
N ILE A 104 3.28 -9.57 2.31
CA ILE A 104 2.76 -10.68 3.11
C ILE A 104 2.63 -10.31 4.58
N ASP A 105 3.44 -9.35 5.04
CA ASP A 105 3.44 -8.83 6.42
C ASP A 105 2.37 -7.73 6.62
N SER A 106 1.25 -7.77 5.88
CA SER A 106 0.12 -6.89 6.15
C SER A 106 -0.51 -7.32 7.48
N ASN A 107 -0.62 -6.41 8.46
CA ASN A 107 -1.16 -6.75 9.78
C ASN A 107 -2.42 -5.93 10.08
N PRO A 108 -3.62 -6.54 10.13
CA PRO A 108 -4.87 -5.85 10.43
C PRO A 108 -4.88 -5.17 11.80
N HIS A 109 -4.13 -5.69 12.78
CA HIS A 109 -4.06 -5.10 14.12
C HIS A 109 -3.25 -3.81 14.19
N GLY A 110 -2.38 -3.58 13.20
CA GLY A 110 -1.56 -2.37 13.10
C GLY A 110 -2.24 -1.21 12.38
N PHE A 111 -3.41 -1.45 11.78
CA PHE A 111 -4.18 -0.48 11.02
C PHE A 111 -5.27 0.17 11.88
N ASP A 112 -5.29 1.49 11.93
CA ASP A 112 -6.35 2.29 12.54
C ASP A 112 -6.86 3.28 11.50
N ILE A 113 -8.15 3.21 11.19
CA ILE A 113 -8.78 4.10 10.21
C ILE A 113 -8.70 5.58 10.64
N LYS A 114 -8.68 5.85 11.95
CA LYS A 114 -8.53 7.21 12.50
C LYS A 114 -7.10 7.74 12.41
N ASP A 115 -6.14 6.86 12.16
CA ASP A 115 -4.75 7.17 11.87
C ASP A 115 -4.35 6.49 10.56
N ILE A 116 -5.11 6.75 9.48
CA ILE A 116 -4.89 6.16 8.15
C ILE A 116 -3.46 6.36 7.64
N GLN A 117 -2.80 7.44 8.08
CA GLN A 117 -1.43 7.78 7.74
C GLN A 117 -0.38 7.02 8.57
N GLY A 118 -0.80 6.30 9.61
CA GLY A 118 0.06 5.53 10.53
C GLY A 118 1.05 6.40 11.30
N ILE A 119 0.73 7.66 11.59
CA ILE A 119 1.64 8.59 12.27
C ILE A 119 1.86 8.14 13.73
N LYS A 120 0.80 7.67 14.39
CA LYS A 120 0.84 7.20 15.79
C LYS A 120 1.09 5.69 15.89
N SER A 121 1.02 4.97 14.77
CA SER A 121 1.25 3.53 14.71
C SER A 121 2.68 3.16 15.11
N THR A 122 2.83 2.08 15.89
CA THR A 122 4.13 1.45 16.17
C THR A 122 4.60 0.52 15.05
N THR A 123 3.74 0.28 14.06
CA THR A 123 3.97 -0.57 12.88
C THR A 123 3.49 0.16 11.60
N PRO A 124 4.02 1.36 11.30
CA PRO A 124 3.55 2.17 10.18
C PRO A 124 3.75 1.51 8.82
N TYR A 125 4.79 0.68 8.65
CA TYR A 125 4.98 -0.10 7.42
C TYR A 125 3.83 -1.07 7.21
N GLN A 126 3.52 -1.93 8.19
CA GLN A 126 2.42 -2.89 8.07
C GLN A 126 1.08 -2.18 7.90
N SER A 127 0.83 -1.08 8.64
CA SER A 127 -0.37 -0.25 8.46
C SER A 127 -0.51 0.24 7.02
N SER A 128 0.58 0.73 6.41
CA SER A 128 0.57 1.19 5.02
C SER A 128 0.28 0.06 4.02
N LYS A 129 0.77 -1.17 4.28
CA LYS A 129 0.52 -2.34 3.41
C LYS A 129 -0.89 -2.88 3.57
N THR A 130 -1.44 -2.87 4.78
CA THR A 130 -2.85 -3.15 5.04
C THR A 130 -3.76 -2.12 4.37
N LEU A 131 -3.40 -0.83 4.41
CA LEU A 131 -4.11 0.22 3.68
C LEU A 131 -4.11 -0.02 2.16
N THR A 132 -2.97 -0.42 1.59
CA THR A 132 -2.89 -0.83 0.18
C THR A 132 -3.88 -1.95 -0.13
N ASP A 133 -3.94 -3.00 0.71
CA ASP A 133 -4.87 -4.11 0.52
C ASP A 133 -6.34 -3.62 0.55
N ILE A 134 -6.72 -2.78 1.52
CA ILE A 134 -8.09 -2.23 1.62
C ILE A 134 -8.43 -1.37 0.39
N LEU A 135 -7.53 -0.47 0.00
CA LEU A 135 -7.76 0.46 -1.10
C LEU A 135 -7.94 -0.29 -2.42
N VAL A 136 -7.02 -1.23 -2.71
CA VAL A 136 -6.93 -1.92 -3.99
C VAL A 136 -7.92 -3.07 -4.10
N LEU A 137 -8.23 -3.79 -3.03
CA LEU A 137 -9.30 -4.80 -3.10
C LEU A 137 -10.68 -4.14 -2.97
N GLY A 138 -10.75 -3.05 -2.22
CA GLY A 138 -12.00 -2.33 -1.96
C GLY A 138 -12.63 -1.72 -3.20
N HIS A 139 -11.85 -1.30 -4.20
CA HIS A 139 -12.38 -0.60 -5.40
C HIS A 139 -13.44 -1.38 -6.20
N GLN A 140 -13.50 -2.69 -5.99
CA GLN A 140 -14.44 -3.59 -6.68
C GLN A 140 -15.76 -3.75 -5.93
N LEU A 141 -15.83 -3.22 -4.71
CA LEU A 141 -17.01 -3.33 -3.87
C LEU A 141 -18.05 -2.27 -4.25
N PRO A 142 -19.35 -2.62 -4.32
CA PRO A 142 -20.41 -1.69 -4.71
C PRO A 142 -20.42 -0.38 -3.92
N GLN A 143 -20.14 -0.45 -2.61
CA GLN A 143 -20.12 0.72 -1.72
C GLN A 143 -19.01 1.75 -2.02
N THR A 144 -17.97 1.37 -2.76
CA THR A 144 -16.89 2.29 -3.16
C THR A 144 -16.99 2.71 -4.62
N GLU A 145 -17.96 2.17 -5.37
CA GLU A 145 -18.08 2.37 -6.82
C GLU A 145 -18.12 3.86 -7.17
N LYS A 146 -18.83 4.66 -6.37
CA LYS A 146 -18.93 6.11 -6.57
C LYS A 146 -17.58 6.81 -6.42
N GLN A 147 -16.86 6.54 -5.33
CA GLN A 147 -15.56 7.14 -5.03
C GLN A 147 -14.53 6.69 -6.08
N TYR A 148 -14.49 5.40 -6.40
CA TYR A 148 -13.59 4.85 -7.40
C TYR A 148 -13.84 5.46 -8.78
N ARG A 149 -15.09 5.51 -9.24
CA ARG A 149 -15.46 6.12 -10.53
C ARG A 149 -15.07 7.60 -10.60
N ALA A 150 -15.28 8.35 -9.52
CA ALA A 150 -14.85 9.74 -9.47
C ALA A 150 -13.32 9.86 -9.56
N TYR A 151 -12.59 9.01 -8.85
CA TYR A 151 -11.13 8.98 -8.85
C TYR A 151 -10.53 8.61 -10.20
N VAL A 152 -11.11 7.65 -10.93
CA VAL A 152 -10.66 7.31 -12.29
C VAL A 152 -11.24 8.21 -13.38
N SER A 153 -12.17 9.11 -13.07
CA SER A 153 -12.77 9.96 -14.10
C SER A 153 -11.74 10.90 -14.73
N THR A 154 -11.75 10.98 -16.06
CA THR A 154 -10.91 11.90 -16.83
C THR A 154 -11.69 13.19 -17.05
N ALA A 155 -11.38 14.22 -16.26
CA ALA A 155 -11.96 15.55 -16.46
C ALA A 155 -11.29 16.24 -17.66
N THR A 156 -11.63 15.84 -18.88
CA THR A 156 -11.30 16.63 -20.08
C THR A 156 -12.21 17.86 -20.13
N GLY A 157 -11.77 18.94 -19.48
CA GLY A 157 -12.41 20.24 -19.58
C GLY A 157 -12.31 20.82 -20.98
N HIS A 158 -13.48 21.09 -21.57
CA HIS A 158 -13.84 22.07 -22.63
C HIS A 158 -14.67 21.49 -23.79
N GLN A 159 -15.77 20.79 -23.49
CA GLN A 159 -17.06 21.02 -24.16
C GLN A 159 -18.16 20.25 -23.44
N ARG A 160 -19.20 20.99 -23.03
CA ARG A 160 -20.51 20.44 -22.68
C ARG A 160 -21.11 19.82 -23.95
N SER A 161 -20.96 18.52 -24.10
CA SER A 161 -21.96 17.69 -24.77
C SER A 161 -22.05 16.40 -23.97
N ASP A 162 -23.26 16.00 -23.58
CA ASP A 162 -23.61 14.83 -22.76
C ASP A 162 -23.26 13.46 -23.40
N THR A 163 -22.14 13.37 -24.15
CA THR A 163 -21.76 12.23 -25.01
C THR A 163 -20.43 11.57 -24.66
N SER A 164 -19.58 12.13 -23.79
CA SER A 164 -18.20 11.63 -23.59
C SER A 164 -17.99 10.66 -22.41
N ILE A 165 -19.03 10.35 -21.62
CA ILE A 165 -18.94 9.38 -20.49
C ILE A 165 -18.70 7.93 -21.00
N GLY A 166 -18.70 7.70 -22.32
CA GLY A 166 -18.65 6.35 -22.91
C GLY A 166 -17.48 6.05 -23.85
N GLU A 167 -16.42 6.88 -23.95
CA GLU A 167 -15.37 6.69 -24.97
C GLU A 167 -14.06 6.06 -24.50
N THR A 168 -13.88 5.85 -23.20
CA THR A 168 -12.63 5.31 -22.65
C THR A 168 -12.87 4.24 -21.59
N ILE A 169 -11.86 3.40 -21.37
CA ILE A 169 -11.87 2.30 -20.41
C ILE A 169 -10.85 2.62 -19.32
N ALA A 170 -11.32 2.68 -18.08
CA ALA A 170 -10.50 2.97 -16.91
C ALA A 170 -9.46 1.87 -16.65
N PRO A 171 -8.31 2.20 -16.04
CA PRO A 171 -7.31 1.21 -15.67
C PRO A 171 -7.85 0.20 -14.65
N VAL A 172 -7.29 -1.02 -14.70
CA VAL A 172 -7.58 -2.07 -13.72
C VAL A 172 -6.58 -2.01 -12.58
N PHE A 173 -7.08 -2.02 -11.35
CA PHE A 173 -6.25 -2.03 -10.14
C PHE A 173 -6.08 -3.47 -9.65
N LEU A 174 -4.84 -3.90 -9.48
CA LEU A 174 -4.46 -5.24 -9.05
C LEU A 174 -3.47 -5.14 -7.88
N VAL A 175 -3.39 -6.17 -7.03
CA VAL A 175 -2.44 -6.20 -5.92
C VAL A 175 -1.61 -7.47 -5.93
N ALA A 176 -0.29 -7.30 -5.81
CA ALA A 176 0.67 -8.39 -5.64
C ALA A 176 1.60 -8.16 -4.45
N HIS A 177 2.25 -9.21 -3.98
CA HIS A 177 3.39 -9.10 -3.09
C HIS A 177 4.53 -10.03 -3.54
N PRO A 178 5.80 -9.65 -3.31
CA PRO A 178 6.95 -10.39 -3.82
C PRO A 178 7.35 -11.59 -2.95
N GLY A 179 6.51 -12.01 -2.01
CA GLY A 179 6.92 -12.83 -0.88
C GLY A 179 7.99 -12.11 -0.03
N ILE A 180 8.99 -12.87 0.43
CA ILE A 180 10.11 -12.41 1.25
C ILE A 180 11.37 -12.53 0.40
N ILE A 181 11.89 -11.37 0.03
CA ILE A 181 13.09 -11.22 -0.81
C ILE A 181 14.21 -10.54 -0.02
N SER A 182 15.46 -10.86 -0.36
CA SER A 182 16.61 -10.22 0.23
C SER A 182 16.87 -8.88 -0.44
N THR A 183 16.34 -7.81 0.15
CA THR A 183 16.58 -6.43 -0.28
C THR A 183 17.35 -5.62 0.77
N THR A 184 17.82 -4.44 0.36
CA THR A 184 18.51 -3.44 1.18
C THR A 184 17.56 -2.41 1.80
N ILE A 185 16.24 -2.65 1.77
CA ILE A 185 15.23 -1.72 2.34
C ILE A 185 15.54 -1.37 3.80
N VAL A 186 16.06 -2.34 4.55
CA VAL A 186 16.66 -2.12 5.86
C VAL A 186 18.15 -2.37 5.75
N ALA A 187 18.96 -1.33 5.95
CA ALA A 187 20.41 -1.45 5.98
C ALA A 187 20.83 -2.26 7.22
N LEU A 188 21.34 -3.47 7.01
CA LEU A 188 21.85 -4.34 8.06
C LEU A 188 23.37 -4.50 7.91
N PRO A 189 24.12 -4.59 9.02
CA PRO A 189 25.52 -5.01 8.99
C PRO A 189 25.69 -6.33 8.23
N TRP A 190 26.84 -6.52 7.57
CA TRP A 190 27.10 -7.68 6.69
C TRP A 190 26.76 -9.03 7.36
N TRP A 191 27.10 -9.21 8.64
CA TRP A 191 26.84 -10.44 9.38
C TRP A 191 25.34 -10.69 9.63
N GLN A 192 24.55 -9.65 9.88
CA GLN A 192 23.10 -9.75 10.00
C GLN A 192 22.46 -10.06 8.64
N THR A 193 23.01 -9.52 7.55
CA THR A 193 22.58 -9.84 6.19
C THR A 193 22.79 -11.32 5.86
N HIS A 194 23.96 -11.88 6.17
CA HIS A 194 24.20 -13.32 5.99
C HIS A 194 23.31 -14.17 6.90
N GLY A 195 23.14 -13.79 8.18
CA GLY A 195 22.24 -14.48 9.10
C GLY A 195 20.79 -14.49 8.62
N LYS A 196 20.30 -13.34 8.10
CA LYS A 196 18.97 -13.21 7.48
C LYS A 196 18.82 -14.16 6.30
N ILE A 197 19.78 -14.16 5.38
CA ILE A 197 19.75 -15.03 4.19
C ILE A 197 19.75 -16.51 4.60
N LEU A 198 20.58 -16.90 5.57
CA LEU A 198 20.59 -18.25 6.11
C LEU A 198 19.23 -18.63 6.72
N GLY A 199 18.62 -17.72 7.49
CA GLY A 199 17.29 -17.91 8.05
C GLY A 199 16.21 -18.07 6.98
N PHE A 200 16.29 -17.33 5.86
CA PHE A 200 15.37 -17.50 4.75
C PHE A 200 15.52 -18.87 4.08
N TRP A 201 16.76 -19.32 3.85
CA TRP A 201 17.02 -20.67 3.34
C TRP A 201 16.50 -21.75 4.28
N LEU A 202 16.62 -21.57 5.59
CA LEU A 202 16.04 -22.48 6.58
C LEU A 202 14.51 -22.51 6.48
N CYS A 203 13.85 -21.36 6.39
CA CYS A 203 12.39 -21.32 6.26
C CYS A 203 11.90 -21.96 4.95
N LYS A 204 12.64 -21.76 3.86
CA LYS A 204 12.41 -22.43 2.57
C LYS A 204 12.59 -23.95 2.70
N ALA A 205 13.60 -24.42 3.45
CA ALA A 205 13.81 -25.84 3.76
C ALA A 205 12.66 -26.46 4.57
N LEU A 206 12.07 -25.67 5.47
CA LEU A 206 10.89 -26.04 6.26
C LEU A 206 9.58 -25.94 5.45
N GLY A 207 9.66 -25.73 4.14
CA GLY A 207 8.51 -25.73 3.22
C GLY A 207 7.78 -24.40 3.12
N SER A 208 8.34 -23.29 3.62
CA SER A 208 7.72 -21.98 3.45
C SER A 208 7.72 -21.56 1.98
N PRO A 209 6.55 -21.34 1.36
CA PRO A 209 6.49 -20.90 -0.03
C PRO A 209 6.86 -19.43 -0.18
N TRP A 210 6.82 -18.64 0.89
CA TRP A 210 6.96 -17.19 0.82
C TRP A 210 8.41 -16.70 0.79
N HIS A 211 9.37 -17.56 1.14
CA HIS A 211 10.79 -17.19 1.19
C HIS A 211 11.44 -17.33 -0.19
N CYS A 212 11.10 -16.41 -1.09
CA CYS A 212 11.65 -16.33 -2.45
C CYS A 212 13.16 -16.07 -2.47
N ILE A 213 13.66 -15.26 -1.53
CA ILE A 213 15.07 -14.86 -1.38
C ILE A 213 15.58 -13.98 -2.53
N ASP A 214 15.42 -14.44 -3.77
CA ASP A 214 15.83 -13.74 -4.99
C ASP A 214 14.75 -12.72 -5.43
N PRO A 215 15.12 -11.45 -5.66
CA PRO A 215 14.22 -10.45 -6.25
C PRO A 215 13.62 -10.87 -7.60
N TYR A 216 14.32 -11.67 -8.41
CA TYR A 216 13.83 -12.20 -9.68
C TYR A 216 12.57 -13.05 -9.46
N ILE A 217 12.63 -14.01 -8.53
CA ILE A 217 11.47 -14.83 -8.17
C ILE A 217 10.38 -13.95 -7.55
N GLY A 218 10.77 -12.97 -6.73
CA GLY A 218 9.83 -11.99 -6.16
C GLY A 218 9.06 -11.19 -7.20
N ALA A 219 9.59 -11.02 -8.42
CA ALA A 219 8.93 -10.31 -9.51
C ALA A 219 7.85 -11.16 -10.22
N ASN A 220 7.76 -12.46 -9.97
CA ASN A 220 6.86 -13.36 -10.71
C ASN A 220 5.39 -12.98 -10.63
N ALA A 221 4.83 -12.72 -9.44
CA ALA A 221 3.43 -12.32 -9.31
C ALA A 221 3.14 -10.96 -9.97
N PRO A 222 3.94 -9.89 -9.75
CA PRO A 222 3.78 -8.64 -10.49
C PRO A 222 3.85 -8.82 -12.03
N VAL A 223 4.84 -9.55 -12.53
CA VAL A 223 5.00 -9.80 -13.97
C VAL A 223 3.83 -10.60 -14.52
N TRP A 224 3.38 -11.62 -13.79
CA TRP A 224 2.22 -12.40 -14.18
C TRP A 224 0.95 -11.55 -14.22
N LEU A 225 0.71 -10.67 -13.25
CA LEU A 225 -0.43 -9.73 -13.30
C LEU A 225 -0.34 -8.77 -14.49
N ALA A 226 0.88 -8.33 -14.84
CA ALA A 226 1.09 -7.46 -15.99
C ALA A 226 0.78 -8.15 -17.32
N LEU A 227 1.13 -9.43 -17.45
CA LEU A 227 1.08 -10.17 -18.73
C LEU A 227 -0.10 -11.15 -18.85
N SER A 228 -0.82 -11.43 -17.76
CA SER A 228 -1.87 -12.45 -17.75
C SER A 228 -2.99 -12.10 -18.73
N PRO A 229 -3.41 -13.01 -19.62
CA PRO A 229 -4.57 -12.80 -20.49
C PRO A 229 -5.90 -12.86 -19.72
N HIS A 230 -5.88 -13.24 -18.44
CA HIS A 230 -7.07 -13.47 -17.62
C HIS A 230 -7.16 -12.50 -16.46
N VAL A 231 -7.01 -11.20 -16.74
CA VAL A 231 -7.02 -10.14 -15.72
C VAL A 231 -8.30 -10.15 -14.89
N GLU A 232 -9.44 -10.50 -15.48
CA GLU A 232 -10.72 -10.59 -14.78
C GLU A 232 -10.71 -11.63 -13.65
N MET A 233 -9.95 -12.72 -13.77
CA MET A 233 -9.80 -13.72 -12.70
C MET A 233 -8.82 -13.27 -11.62
N ALA A 234 -7.94 -12.32 -11.93
CA ALA A 234 -6.96 -11.80 -10.98
C ALA A 234 -7.54 -10.67 -10.11
N LYS A 235 -8.62 -10.03 -10.56
CA LYS A 235 -9.35 -8.98 -9.85
C LYS A 235 -9.88 -9.49 -8.51
N GLY A 236 -9.80 -8.64 -7.49
CA GLY A 236 -10.42 -8.92 -6.17
C GLY A 236 -9.61 -9.88 -5.30
N THR A 237 -8.47 -10.34 -5.81
CA THR A 237 -7.58 -11.28 -5.13
C THR A 237 -6.17 -10.70 -5.04
N LYS A 238 -5.49 -10.98 -3.93
CA LYS A 238 -4.09 -10.65 -3.74
C LYS A 238 -3.22 -11.81 -4.18
N TRP A 239 -2.22 -11.53 -5.01
CA TRP A 239 -1.35 -12.55 -5.58
C TRP A 239 0.09 -12.45 -5.06
N GLY A 240 0.65 -13.58 -4.64
CA GLY A 240 1.97 -13.65 -4.06
C GLY A 240 2.96 -14.39 -4.94
N SER A 241 4.16 -13.85 -5.08
CA SER A 241 5.31 -14.63 -5.56
C SER A 241 5.69 -15.63 -4.47
N GLY A 242 5.83 -16.89 -4.88
CA GLY A 242 6.25 -17.97 -4.01
C GLY A 242 7.39 -18.78 -4.63
N SER A 243 8.06 -19.57 -3.79
CA SER A 243 9.14 -20.44 -4.20
C SER A 243 9.16 -21.73 -3.38
N GLY A 244 9.32 -22.87 -4.05
CA GLY A 244 9.55 -24.17 -3.43
C GLY A 244 11.01 -24.40 -3.07
N TRP A 245 11.30 -25.54 -2.44
CA TRP A 245 12.64 -25.93 -1.99
C TRP A 245 13.64 -26.14 -3.15
N ARG A 246 13.19 -26.70 -4.28
CA ARG A 246 14.02 -26.99 -5.47
C ARG A 246 13.83 -25.94 -6.57
N ASP A 247 13.86 -24.67 -6.20
CA ASP A 247 13.71 -23.51 -7.11
C ASP A 247 12.45 -23.54 -7.98
N THR A 248 11.39 -24.18 -7.51
CA THR A 248 10.08 -24.11 -8.15
C THR A 248 9.49 -22.73 -7.93
N GLU A 249 9.22 -21.99 -9.00
CA GLU A 249 8.57 -20.69 -8.95
C GLU A 249 7.06 -20.86 -8.91
N LEU A 250 6.39 -20.15 -8.00
CA LEU A 250 4.94 -20.28 -7.76
C LEU A 250 4.27 -18.91 -7.74
N ILE A 251 3.00 -18.91 -8.13
CA ILE A 251 2.10 -17.77 -7.98
C ILE A 251 0.94 -18.26 -7.13
N ILE A 252 0.74 -17.62 -5.99
CA ILE A 252 -0.13 -18.14 -4.94
C ILE A 252 -1.16 -17.07 -4.58
N GLU A 253 -2.42 -17.44 -4.61
CA GLU A 253 -3.49 -16.62 -4.04
C GLU A 253 -3.25 -16.44 -2.54
N THR A 254 -3.27 -15.19 -2.10
CA THR A 254 -2.95 -14.80 -0.73
C THR A 254 -4.17 -14.22 -0.06
N LYS A 255 -4.58 -14.86 1.04
CA LYS A 255 -5.68 -14.39 1.86
C LYS A 255 -5.32 -13.05 2.49
N VAL A 256 -6.28 -12.13 2.48
CA VAL A 256 -6.19 -10.87 3.20
C VAL A 256 -6.99 -10.99 4.50
N ASP A 257 -6.31 -10.76 5.63
CA ASP A 257 -6.90 -10.96 6.96
C ASP A 257 -7.76 -9.79 7.44
N ILE A 258 -7.61 -8.61 6.82
CA ILE A 258 -8.46 -7.46 7.15
C ILE A 258 -9.82 -7.57 6.45
N ASP A 259 -10.88 -7.14 7.14
CA ASP A 259 -12.20 -6.97 6.56
C ASP A 259 -12.21 -5.76 5.61
N VAL A 260 -11.87 -6.00 4.35
CA VAL A 260 -11.82 -4.98 3.30
C VAL A 260 -13.17 -4.27 3.16
N ALA A 261 -14.28 -5.01 3.21
CA ALA A 261 -15.61 -4.45 3.04
C ALA A 261 -15.98 -3.50 4.19
N ARG A 262 -15.53 -3.76 5.41
CA ARG A 262 -15.78 -2.87 6.54
C ARG A 262 -15.12 -1.50 6.39
N TYR A 263 -13.90 -1.44 5.83
CA TYR A 263 -13.09 -0.21 5.85
C TYR A 263 -13.05 0.53 4.52
N SER A 264 -13.42 -0.11 3.40
CA SER A 264 -13.15 0.43 2.07
C SER A 264 -13.82 1.78 1.80
N GLU A 265 -15.07 1.98 2.21
CA GLU A 265 -15.80 3.24 1.97
C GLU A 265 -15.13 4.43 2.67
N GLU A 266 -14.79 4.26 3.96
CA GLU A 266 -14.13 5.29 4.77
C GLU A 266 -12.71 5.56 4.28
N VAL A 267 -11.96 4.50 3.92
CA VAL A 267 -10.62 4.64 3.33
C VAL A 267 -10.67 5.43 2.03
N TRP A 268 -11.57 5.10 1.10
CA TRP A 268 -11.67 5.81 -0.17
C TRP A 268 -12.07 7.27 0.01
N ALA A 269 -13.02 7.54 0.91
CA ALA A 269 -13.43 8.90 1.24
C ALA A 269 -12.27 9.74 1.80
N GLU A 270 -11.51 9.17 2.74
CA GLU A 270 -10.39 9.87 3.39
C GLU A 270 -9.20 10.07 2.45
N MET A 271 -8.87 9.07 1.61
CA MET A 271 -7.83 9.19 0.59
C MET A 271 -8.14 10.30 -0.41
N GLU A 272 -9.39 10.39 -0.86
CA GLU A 272 -9.83 11.44 -1.78
C GLU A 272 -9.85 12.83 -1.11
N ARG A 273 -10.27 12.90 0.16
CA ARG A 273 -10.20 14.13 0.96
C ARG A 273 -8.76 14.65 1.06
N LEU A 274 -7.80 13.76 1.36
CA LEU A 274 -6.38 14.11 1.44
C LEU A 274 -5.85 14.55 0.07
N ARG A 275 -6.18 13.83 -1.02
CA ARG A 275 -5.73 14.16 -2.37
C ARG A 275 -6.22 15.54 -2.80
N SER A 276 -7.52 15.80 -2.65
CA SER A 276 -8.14 17.09 -2.97
C SER A 276 -7.55 18.23 -2.13
N PHE A 277 -7.31 18.00 -0.84
CA PHE A 277 -6.64 18.96 0.03
C PHE A 277 -5.24 19.32 -0.50
N TRP A 278 -4.39 18.32 -0.77
CA TRP A 278 -3.02 18.55 -1.22
C TRP A 278 -2.96 19.14 -2.64
N LYS A 279 -3.88 18.77 -3.53
CA LYS A 279 -4.01 19.38 -4.87
C LYS A 279 -4.25 20.88 -4.76
N SER A 280 -5.22 21.31 -3.95
CA SER A 280 -5.53 22.73 -3.77
C SER A 280 -4.35 23.55 -3.23
N ARG A 281 -3.51 22.93 -2.38
CA ARG A 281 -2.32 23.55 -1.79
C ARG A 281 -1.15 23.65 -2.78
N LEU A 282 -1.01 22.69 -3.67
CA LEU A 282 0.01 22.72 -4.72
C LEU A 282 -0.37 23.73 -5.81
N ASP A 283 -1.66 23.78 -6.19
CA ASP A 283 -2.16 24.72 -7.19
C ASP A 283 -2.10 26.18 -6.73
N SER A 284 -2.28 26.45 -5.44
CA SER A 284 -2.17 27.82 -4.91
C SER A 284 -0.74 28.38 -4.92
N ARG A 285 0.26 27.56 -5.25
CA ARG A 285 1.68 27.94 -5.31
C ARG A 285 2.25 27.96 -6.72
N ALA A 286 1.56 27.38 -7.70
CA ALA A 286 1.97 27.35 -9.11
C ALA A 286 1.56 28.63 -9.82
#